data_AF-A0A5E5PT33-F1
#
_entry.id   AF-A0A5E5PT33-F1
#
_cell.length_a   1.000
_cell.length_b   1.000
_cell.length_c   1.000
_cell.angle_alpha   90.00
_cell.angle_beta   90.00
_cell.angle_gamma   90.00
#
_symmetry.space_group_name_H-M   'P 1'
#
loop_
_entity.id
_entity.type
_entity.pdbx_description
1 polymer ?
#
loop_
_entity_poly.entity_id
_entity_poly.type
_entity_poly.pdbx_seq_one_letter_code
_entity_poly.pdbx_strand_id
1 'polypeptide(L)'
;MNLLESYQQTYDYDTGNNLTHLSHQANSSTWQQTLAIHPNNNRGTETKQSASDFDTNGNLLVLDNIGTLHWHYNNTLNQLTKADQSNTTQYHVYDYQDNRVRSVVESNNQAQSQRDYLPALDLSTNQEKQQSAALHIGTHILSESSKDNAQTPRQTRYQLINHLQSNTLELDDKAQTLSYEHYYPYGGTAIIAGKDKTQVQQKRYRYTDKERDDSSGLCYYGARYLAPWLTRWISPDSAGAVDNLNLYAYVGNNPLKYRDPTGHVKETPEQEAMEEGAVGGVSDIMTGKTEAGQRTTIDKNTPSIDLTQIKKIQQDILQWDIFKDLGALDSSSRFFEEGGSAYPAQEHTSIAEDKIGMLRDNKNAHVKNIMRNNVPLLDAITQFSLSGKLKDMVFKQYKVANCGECSEIMLHELNQRYPDIVVEMLETPQHSFNLFNRDQSTPLLKPDKWNADTLVIDTWNKNIYIKGESIPEYYHAHINFGGRFLSMKKYQKLMNTAIFTAPQKK
;
A
#
# COMPACT_ATOMS: atom_id res chain seq x y z
N MET A 1 14.71 4.86 39.87
CA MET A 1 13.73 5.89 39.47
C MET A 1 14.12 6.26 38.05
N ASN A 2 13.44 5.74 37.02
CA ASN A 2 13.76 6.11 35.64
C ASN A 2 13.18 7.50 35.41
N LEU A 3 14.01 8.52 35.59
CA LEU A 3 13.63 9.90 35.35
C LEU A 3 13.43 10.04 33.85
N LEU A 4 12.19 10.33 33.45
CA LEU A 4 11.93 10.89 32.13
C LEU A 4 12.66 12.22 32.06
N GLU A 5 13.47 12.37 31.02
CA GLU A 5 14.25 13.58 30.82
C GLU A 5 14.18 14.04 29.36
N SER A 6 14.50 15.31 29.15
CA SER A 6 14.69 15.87 27.83
C SER A 6 16.05 15.44 27.27
N TYR A 7 16.08 15.21 25.97
CA TYR A 7 17.32 14.99 25.23
C TYR A 7 17.39 15.94 24.02
N GLN A 8 18.60 16.12 23.50
CA GLN A 8 18.87 16.78 22.23
C GLN A 8 19.69 15.83 21.35
N GLN A 9 19.28 15.66 20.09
CA GLN A 9 20.06 14.96 19.08
C GLN A 9 20.49 15.90 17.97
N THR A 10 21.76 15.83 17.59
CA THR A 10 22.36 16.56 16.47
C THR A 10 22.83 15.56 15.42
N TYR A 11 22.49 15.81 14.16
CA TYR A 11 22.77 14.95 13.02
C TYR A 11 23.63 15.69 12.01
N ASP A 12 24.82 15.17 11.73
CA ASP A 12 25.77 15.76 10.78
C ASP A 12 25.81 14.95 9.49
N TYR A 13 25.64 15.61 8.35
CA TYR A 13 25.59 14.97 7.04
C TYR A 13 26.74 15.43 6.15
N ASP A 14 27.22 14.53 5.29
CA ASP A 14 28.15 14.88 4.21
C ASP A 14 27.43 15.50 3.00
N THR A 15 28.19 15.90 1.99
CA THR A 15 27.65 16.47 0.74
C THR A 15 26.86 15.47 -0.10
N GLY A 16 26.97 14.17 0.19
CA GLY A 16 26.19 13.08 -0.43
C GLY A 16 24.90 12.75 0.31
N ASN A 17 24.52 13.57 1.32
CA ASN A 17 23.37 13.34 2.20
C ASN A 17 23.49 12.07 3.06
N ASN A 18 24.70 11.60 3.35
CA ASN A 18 24.92 10.53 4.32
C ASN A 18 25.06 11.09 5.72
N LEU A 19 24.35 10.51 6.69
CA LEU A 19 24.66 10.75 8.10
C LEU A 19 26.09 10.27 8.38
N THR A 20 26.92 11.14 8.94
CA THR A 20 28.30 10.85 9.35
C THR A 20 28.44 10.79 10.86
N HIS A 21 27.74 11.66 11.59
CA HIS A 21 27.78 11.71 13.05
C HIS A 21 26.39 11.95 13.62
N LEU A 22 26.05 11.22 14.67
CA LEU A 22 24.89 11.43 15.52
C LEU A 22 25.39 11.67 16.94
N SER A 23 25.07 12.83 17.50
CA SER A 23 25.33 13.15 18.91
C SER A 23 24.04 13.20 19.68
N HIS A 24 23.99 12.53 20.83
CA HIS A 24 22.88 12.59 21.77
C HIS A 24 23.35 13.20 23.09
N GLN A 25 22.59 14.15 23.60
CA GLN A 25 22.84 14.83 24.87
C GLN A 25 21.59 14.78 25.74
N ALA A 26 21.73 14.23 26.94
CA ALA A 26 20.72 14.28 28.01
C ALA A 26 21.45 14.47 29.36
N ASN A 27 20.71 14.79 30.43
CA ASN A 27 21.35 15.00 31.74
C ASN A 27 21.93 13.69 32.30
N SER A 28 21.31 12.53 32.00
CA SER A 28 21.79 11.24 32.49
C SER A 28 22.93 10.65 31.67
N SER A 29 22.96 10.90 30.36
CA SER A 29 23.91 10.29 29.44
C SER A 29 24.14 11.15 28.19
N THR A 30 25.38 11.15 27.72
CA THR A 30 25.78 11.76 26.45
C THR A 30 26.57 10.72 25.67
N TRP A 31 26.24 10.54 24.40
CA TRP A 31 26.93 9.61 23.51
C TRP A 31 27.01 10.15 22.10
N GLN A 32 27.94 9.59 21.33
CA GLN A 32 28.13 9.88 19.92
C GLN A 32 28.28 8.58 19.13
N GLN A 33 27.72 8.57 17.94
CA GLN A 33 27.82 7.48 16.98
C GLN A 33 28.37 8.06 15.69
N THR A 34 29.38 7.40 15.13
CA THR A 34 29.99 7.77 13.85
C THR A 34 29.66 6.69 12.84
N LEU A 35 29.14 7.09 11.67
CA LEU A 35 28.95 6.21 10.54
C LEU A 35 30.12 6.41 9.57
N ALA A 36 30.85 5.33 9.29
CA ALA A 36 31.90 5.33 8.29
C ALA A 36 31.28 5.20 6.90
N ILE A 37 31.31 6.29 6.15
CA ILE A 37 30.85 6.34 4.76
C ILE A 37 31.99 5.94 3.83
N HIS A 38 31.70 5.10 2.84
CA HIS A 38 32.66 4.72 1.83
C HIS A 38 33.08 5.95 1.00
N PRO A 39 34.38 6.14 0.66
CA PRO A 39 34.84 7.37 0.02
C PRO A 39 34.26 7.63 -1.39
N ASN A 40 33.80 6.58 -2.08
CA ASN A 40 33.40 6.65 -3.49
C ASN A 40 31.92 6.30 -3.74
N ASN A 41 31.11 6.05 -2.69
CA ASN A 41 29.68 5.74 -2.83
C ASN A 41 28.94 6.01 -1.50
N ASN A 42 27.62 5.84 -1.48
CA ASN A 42 26.78 6.15 -0.32
C ASN A 42 26.63 5.00 0.71
N ARG A 43 27.41 3.91 0.55
CA ARG A 43 27.41 2.81 1.53
C ARG A 43 28.03 3.29 2.83
N GLY A 44 27.39 2.97 3.94
CA GLY A 44 27.88 3.39 5.25
C GLY A 44 27.29 2.59 6.39
N THR A 45 28.11 2.38 7.41
CA THR A 45 27.85 1.49 8.55
C THR A 45 28.64 1.98 9.76
N GLU A 46 28.41 1.40 10.93
CA GLU A 46 29.12 1.73 12.18
C GLU A 46 30.57 1.23 12.19
N THR A 47 30.90 0.26 11.34
CA THR A 47 32.25 -0.29 11.25
C THR A 47 33.13 0.54 10.31
N LYS A 48 34.44 0.56 10.57
CA LYS A 48 35.42 1.20 9.67
C LYS A 48 35.65 0.41 8.36
N GLN A 49 34.96 -0.71 8.15
CA GLN A 49 35.14 -1.63 7.03
C GLN A 49 33.97 -1.57 6.02
N SER A 50 33.46 -0.36 5.76
CA SER A 50 32.28 -0.13 4.91
C SER A 50 32.33 -0.70 3.47
N ALA A 51 33.50 -1.11 2.96
CA ALA A 51 33.61 -1.77 1.67
C ALA A 51 33.29 -3.28 1.70
N SER A 52 33.70 -3.99 2.76
CA SER A 52 33.47 -5.45 2.91
C SER A 52 32.13 -5.79 3.55
N ASP A 53 31.53 -4.80 4.22
CA ASP A 53 30.24 -4.95 4.88
C ASP A 53 29.06 -5.01 3.91
N PHE A 54 29.30 -4.86 2.61
CA PHE A 54 28.26 -4.86 1.59
C PHE A 54 28.62 -5.83 0.46
N ASP A 55 27.60 -6.45 -0.14
CA ASP A 55 27.78 -7.24 -1.35
C ASP A 55 28.02 -6.35 -2.60
N THR A 56 28.16 -7.01 -3.76
CA THR A 56 28.35 -6.32 -5.04
C THR A 56 27.17 -5.44 -5.41
N ASN A 57 25.95 -5.86 -5.06
CA ASN A 57 24.71 -5.11 -5.30
C ASN A 57 24.52 -3.96 -4.31
N GLY A 58 25.29 -3.93 -3.23
CA GLY A 58 25.24 -2.89 -2.20
C GLY A 58 24.31 -3.21 -1.04
N ASN A 59 23.93 -4.46 -0.83
CA ASN A 59 23.19 -4.88 0.35
C ASN A 59 24.13 -5.10 1.54
N LEU A 60 23.74 -4.65 2.73
CA LEU A 60 24.52 -4.81 3.96
C LEU A 60 24.57 -6.30 4.37
N LEU A 61 25.76 -6.82 4.63
CA LEU A 61 26.04 -8.22 4.97
C LEU A 61 26.18 -8.45 6.47
N VAL A 62 26.50 -7.42 7.25
CA VAL A 62 26.74 -7.55 8.69
C VAL A 62 26.02 -6.44 9.44
N LEU A 63 25.22 -6.82 10.43
CA LEU A 63 24.71 -5.93 11.47
C LEU A 63 25.61 -6.08 12.69
N ASP A 64 26.30 -5.00 13.06
CA ASP A 64 27.27 -5.02 14.16
C ASP A 64 26.63 -5.51 15.46
N ASN A 65 27.28 -6.49 16.11
CA ASN A 65 26.80 -7.18 17.31
C ASN A 65 25.42 -7.86 17.22
N ILE A 66 24.82 -7.96 16.03
CA ILE A 66 23.50 -8.58 15.82
C ILE A 66 23.64 -9.88 15.01
N GLY A 67 24.31 -9.82 13.86
CA GLY A 67 24.45 -11.01 13.02
C GLY A 67 24.77 -10.74 11.55
N THR A 68 24.82 -11.82 10.78
CA THR A 68 25.12 -11.81 9.35
C THR A 68 23.83 -11.89 8.55
N LEU A 69 23.70 -11.01 7.55
CA LEU A 69 22.58 -10.95 6.62
C LEU A 69 22.94 -11.67 5.31
N HIS A 70 21.98 -12.43 4.79
CA HIS A 70 22.06 -13.06 3.48
C HIS A 70 20.88 -12.61 2.62
N TRP A 71 21.15 -12.42 1.34
CA TRP A 71 20.22 -11.80 0.39
C TRP A 71 19.87 -12.74 -0.75
N HIS A 72 18.67 -12.60 -1.29
CA HIS A 72 18.33 -13.19 -2.57
C HIS A 72 18.92 -12.37 -3.72
N TYR A 73 18.92 -12.94 -4.92
CA TYR A 73 19.47 -12.29 -6.13
C TYR A 73 18.74 -10.99 -6.50
N ASN A 74 17.50 -10.81 -6.05
CA ASN A 74 16.66 -9.63 -6.27
C ASN A 74 16.74 -8.60 -5.13
N ASN A 75 17.76 -8.67 -4.27
CA ASN A 75 17.98 -7.76 -3.13
C ASN A 75 16.90 -7.81 -2.03
N THR A 76 16.09 -8.87 -1.96
CA THR A 76 15.23 -9.14 -0.79
C THR A 76 16.02 -9.88 0.29
N LEU A 77 15.77 -9.54 1.57
CA LEU A 77 16.50 -10.13 2.70
C LEU A 77 16.05 -11.57 2.92
N ASN A 78 16.92 -12.54 2.66
CA ASN A 78 16.63 -13.97 2.81
C ASN A 78 16.71 -14.39 4.28
N GLN A 79 17.85 -14.09 4.91
CA GLN A 79 18.21 -14.70 6.19
C GLN A 79 19.03 -13.76 7.08
N LEU A 80 18.80 -13.85 8.39
CA LEU A 80 19.69 -13.35 9.44
C LEU A 80 20.22 -14.52 10.28
N THR A 81 21.53 -14.68 10.36
CA THR A 81 22.21 -15.60 11.28
C THR A 81 22.71 -14.80 12.49
N LYS A 82 22.23 -15.13 13.69
CA LYS A 82 22.55 -14.34 14.90
C LYS A 82 24.01 -14.50 15.33
N ALA A 83 24.63 -13.41 15.78
CA ALA A 83 26.01 -13.43 16.28
C ALA A 83 26.13 -14.08 17.66
N ASP A 84 25.16 -13.82 18.56
CA ASP A 84 25.11 -14.32 19.93
C ASP A 84 24.58 -15.77 20.02
N GLN A 85 23.89 -16.22 18.98
CA GLN A 85 23.28 -17.54 18.86
C GLN A 85 23.50 -18.06 17.44
N SER A 86 24.73 -18.43 17.08
CA SER A 86 25.10 -18.79 15.70
C SER A 86 24.35 -19.98 15.10
N ASN A 87 23.73 -20.80 15.94
CA ASN A 87 22.82 -21.88 15.56
C ASN A 87 21.37 -21.42 15.33
N THR A 88 21.09 -20.13 15.54
CA THR A 88 19.78 -19.52 15.44
C THR A 88 19.73 -18.60 14.24
N THR A 89 18.74 -18.85 13.41
CA THR A 89 18.59 -18.23 12.11
C THR A 89 17.16 -17.78 11.92
N GLN A 90 16.97 -16.55 11.46
CA GLN A 90 15.67 -16.08 10.97
C GLN A 90 15.67 -16.11 9.45
N TYR A 91 14.65 -16.73 8.87
CA TYR A 91 14.40 -16.76 7.43
C TYR A 91 13.15 -15.95 7.09
N HIS A 92 13.12 -15.43 5.86
CA HIS A 92 11.97 -14.75 5.29
C HIS A 92 11.62 -15.38 3.94
N VAL A 93 10.32 -15.49 3.65
CA VAL A 93 9.81 -15.96 2.36
C VAL A 93 8.92 -14.87 1.78
N TYR A 94 9.05 -14.66 0.49
CA TYR A 94 8.36 -13.62 -0.25
C TYR A 94 7.49 -14.23 -1.35
N ASP A 95 6.41 -13.53 -1.74
CA ASP A 95 5.60 -13.87 -2.91
C ASP A 95 6.23 -13.37 -4.22
N TYR A 96 5.51 -13.52 -5.34
CA TYR A 96 5.96 -13.11 -6.67
C TYR A 96 6.03 -11.58 -6.86
N GLN A 97 5.49 -10.80 -5.92
CA GLN A 97 5.52 -9.34 -5.89
C GLN A 97 6.51 -8.83 -4.83
N ASP A 98 7.36 -9.72 -4.30
CA ASP A 98 8.35 -9.44 -3.27
C ASP A 98 7.76 -9.02 -1.90
N ASN A 99 6.49 -9.32 -1.62
CA ASN A 99 5.90 -9.11 -0.29
C ASN A 99 6.26 -10.28 0.63
N ARG A 100 6.66 -9.96 1.87
CA ARG A 100 6.97 -10.98 2.88
C ARG A 100 5.71 -11.72 3.29
N VAL A 101 5.61 -12.99 2.94
CA VAL A 101 4.49 -13.89 3.29
C VAL A 101 4.77 -14.81 4.47
N ARG A 102 6.04 -14.98 4.84
CA ARG A 102 6.41 -15.77 6.02
C ARG A 102 7.73 -15.33 6.65
N SER A 103 7.81 -15.48 7.97
CA SER A 103 9.07 -15.46 8.72
C SER A 103 9.17 -16.67 9.63
N VAL A 104 10.35 -17.29 9.70
CA VAL A 104 10.62 -18.44 10.56
C VAL A 104 11.89 -18.16 11.35
N VAL A 105 11.84 -18.34 12.67
CA VAL A 105 13.04 -18.43 13.51
C VAL A 105 13.30 -19.91 13.76
N GLU A 106 14.49 -20.36 13.41
CA GLU A 106 14.96 -21.73 13.60
C GLU A 106 16.16 -21.70 14.54
N SER A 107 16.28 -22.71 15.41
CA SER A 107 17.48 -22.95 16.20
C SER A 107 17.77 -24.44 16.21
N ASN A 108 19.03 -24.82 15.96
CA ASN A 108 19.44 -26.24 15.86
C ASN A 108 18.59 -27.06 14.87
N ASN A 109 18.27 -26.50 13.70
CA ASN A 109 17.42 -27.11 12.67
C ASN A 109 15.99 -27.45 13.17
N GLN A 110 15.52 -26.75 14.20
CA GLN A 110 14.16 -26.86 14.70
C GLN A 110 13.48 -25.49 14.73
N ALA A 111 12.29 -25.41 14.13
CA ALA A 111 11.49 -24.19 14.15
C ALA A 111 11.17 -23.79 15.61
N GLN A 112 11.59 -22.58 15.95
CA GLN A 112 11.35 -21.94 17.24
C GLN A 112 10.03 -21.16 17.20
N SER A 113 9.85 -20.42 16.12
CA SER A 113 8.61 -19.71 15.82
C SER A 113 8.45 -19.56 14.32
N GLN A 114 7.19 -19.48 13.90
CA GLN A 114 6.80 -19.18 12.54
C GLN A 114 5.72 -18.12 12.57
N ARG A 115 5.73 -17.24 11.58
CA ARG A 115 4.66 -16.29 11.28
C ARG A 115 4.34 -16.33 9.80
N ASP A 116 3.06 -16.47 9.49
CA ASP A 116 2.51 -16.40 8.15
C ASP A 116 1.72 -15.10 8.03
N TYR A 117 2.04 -14.30 7.02
CA TYR A 117 1.39 -13.04 6.73
C TYR A 117 0.38 -13.27 5.60
N LEU A 118 -0.90 -13.09 5.93
CA LEU A 118 -2.02 -13.14 4.99
C LEU A 118 -2.64 -11.74 4.88
N PRO A 119 -3.47 -11.48 3.86
CA PRO A 119 -4.20 -10.22 3.79
C PRO A 119 -4.98 -9.93 5.09
N ALA A 120 -4.58 -8.87 5.78
CA ALA A 120 -5.10 -8.41 7.07
C ALA A 120 -4.98 -9.40 8.25
N LEU A 121 -4.26 -10.53 8.13
CA LEU A 121 -4.19 -11.54 9.17
C LEU A 121 -2.78 -12.11 9.32
N ASP A 122 -2.24 -12.00 10.54
CA ASP A 122 -0.99 -12.66 10.91
C ASP A 122 -1.28 -13.91 11.72
N LEU A 123 -0.75 -15.05 11.30
CA LEU A 123 -0.82 -16.31 12.04
C LEU A 123 0.57 -16.64 12.56
N SER A 124 0.73 -16.76 13.88
CA SER A 124 2.00 -17.18 14.45
C SER A 124 1.87 -18.42 15.32
N THR A 125 2.91 -19.26 15.25
CA THR A 125 3.04 -20.46 16.06
C THR A 125 4.41 -20.47 16.71
N ASN A 126 4.50 -20.87 17.98
CA ASN A 126 5.78 -21.08 18.68
C ASN A 126 6.02 -22.56 19.00
N GLN A 127 7.19 -22.86 19.57
CA GLN A 127 7.58 -24.23 19.93
C GLN A 127 6.61 -24.94 20.86
N GLU A 128 5.97 -24.20 21.77
CA GLU A 128 4.98 -24.73 22.69
C GLU A 128 3.63 -25.03 22.00
N LYS A 129 3.59 -24.97 20.66
CA LYS A 129 2.37 -25.06 19.84
C LYS A 129 1.32 -24.03 20.24
N GLN A 130 1.72 -22.94 20.90
CA GLN A 130 0.83 -21.82 21.11
C GLN A 130 0.62 -21.17 19.75
N GLN A 131 -0.64 -21.06 19.38
CA GLN A 131 -1.04 -20.39 18.17
C GLN A 131 -1.62 -19.05 18.55
N SER A 132 -1.26 -18.01 17.80
CA SER A 132 -1.92 -16.73 17.89
C SER A 132 -2.27 -16.20 16.52
N ALA A 133 -3.47 -15.67 16.41
CA ALA A 133 -3.97 -14.96 15.25
C ALA A 133 -4.09 -13.47 15.61
N ALA A 134 -3.57 -12.60 14.76
CA ALA A 134 -3.74 -11.16 14.87
C ALA A 134 -4.43 -10.66 13.60
N LEU A 135 -5.69 -10.25 13.73
CA LEU A 135 -6.50 -9.70 12.66
C LEU A 135 -6.43 -8.16 12.71
N HIS A 136 -6.02 -7.56 11.60
CA HIS A 136 -5.89 -6.12 11.42
C HIS A 136 -7.21 -5.53 10.90
N ILE A 137 -7.78 -4.59 11.63
CA ILE A 137 -9.06 -3.93 11.31
C ILE A 137 -8.90 -2.41 11.45
N GLY A 138 -8.47 -1.75 10.37
CA GLY A 138 -8.11 -0.33 10.42
C GLY A 138 -7.04 -0.11 11.49
N THR A 139 -7.26 0.82 12.42
CA THR A 139 -6.31 1.16 13.49
C THR A 139 -6.35 0.22 14.70
N HIS A 140 -6.90 -1.00 14.58
CA HIS A 140 -7.11 -1.91 15.70
C HIS A 140 -6.69 -3.32 15.35
N ILE A 141 -6.00 -3.98 16.27
CA ILE A 141 -5.58 -5.37 16.13
C ILE A 141 -6.42 -6.22 17.08
N LEU A 142 -7.20 -7.14 16.52
CA LEU A 142 -7.86 -8.19 17.29
C LEU A 142 -6.91 -9.39 17.39
N SER A 143 -6.39 -9.62 18.58
CA SER A 143 -5.51 -10.75 18.87
C SER A 143 -6.26 -11.86 19.60
N GLU A 144 -6.06 -13.09 19.15
CA GLU A 144 -6.55 -14.30 19.80
C GLU A 144 -5.38 -15.26 19.94
N SER A 145 -5.23 -15.84 21.13
CA SER A 145 -4.21 -16.86 21.36
C SER A 145 -4.82 -18.13 21.93
N SER A 146 -4.24 -19.27 21.61
CA SER A 146 -4.61 -20.56 22.17
C SER A 146 -3.36 -21.31 22.61
N LYS A 147 -3.48 -22.03 23.71
CA LYS A 147 -2.47 -22.97 24.20
C LYS A 147 -3.18 -24.30 24.45
N ASP A 148 -2.66 -25.39 23.90
CA ASP A 148 -3.21 -26.75 24.08
C ASP A 148 -4.73 -26.86 23.79
N ASN A 149 -5.21 -26.22 22.71
CA ASN A 149 -6.64 -26.12 22.34
C ASN A 149 -7.54 -25.43 23.37
N ALA A 150 -7.00 -24.85 24.44
CA ALA A 150 -7.71 -23.94 25.32
C ALA A 150 -7.60 -22.52 24.76
N GLN A 151 -8.76 -21.95 24.41
CA GLN A 151 -8.86 -20.61 23.84
C GLN A 151 -8.71 -19.58 24.96
N THR A 152 -7.72 -18.70 24.85
CA THR A 152 -7.65 -17.53 25.74
C THR A 152 -8.67 -16.48 25.27
N PRO A 153 -9.11 -15.57 26.15
CA PRO A 153 -10.01 -14.49 25.76
C PRO A 153 -9.41 -13.66 24.64
N ARG A 154 -10.23 -13.29 23.66
CA ARG A 154 -9.84 -12.33 22.61
C ARG A 154 -9.44 -11.02 23.25
N GLN A 155 -8.30 -10.48 22.82
CA GLN A 155 -7.80 -9.18 23.25
C GLN A 155 -7.76 -8.24 22.05
N THR A 156 -8.50 -7.14 22.17
CA THR A 156 -8.44 -6.05 21.19
C THR A 156 -7.37 -5.04 21.61
N ARG A 157 -6.54 -4.60 20.67
CA ARG A 157 -5.51 -3.57 20.84
C ARG A 157 -5.83 -2.40 19.94
N TYR A 158 -6.25 -1.29 20.53
CA TYR A 158 -6.53 -0.02 19.86
C TYR A 158 -5.23 0.75 19.70
N GLN A 159 -4.77 0.96 18.46
CA GLN A 159 -3.52 1.64 18.18
C GLN A 159 -3.77 3.11 17.89
N LEU A 160 -3.16 3.98 18.69
CA LEU A 160 -3.25 5.44 18.52
C LEU A 160 -1.94 5.95 17.97
N ILE A 161 -2.03 6.55 16.79
CA ILE A 161 -0.90 6.96 15.99
C ILE A 161 -0.58 8.45 16.14
N ASN A 162 0.69 8.81 15.94
CA ASN A 162 1.10 10.22 15.82
C ASN A 162 0.92 10.76 14.39
N HIS A 163 1.40 11.98 14.14
CA HIS A 163 1.29 12.60 12.82
C HIS A 163 2.03 11.84 11.72
N LEU A 164 3.06 11.05 12.04
CA LEU A 164 3.78 10.17 11.09
C LEU A 164 3.20 8.75 11.04
N GLN A 165 2.00 8.54 11.59
CA GLN A 165 1.36 7.23 11.76
C GLN A 165 2.16 6.22 12.63
N SER A 166 3.10 6.70 13.43
CA SER A 166 3.77 5.82 14.41
C SER A 166 2.83 5.50 15.55
N ASN A 167 2.68 4.23 15.90
CA ASN A 167 1.83 3.80 17.01
C ASN A 167 2.45 4.23 18.35
N THR A 168 1.84 5.20 19.03
CA THR A 168 2.35 5.76 20.29
C THR A 168 1.70 5.18 21.53
N LEU A 169 0.48 4.66 21.42
CA LEU A 169 -0.31 4.18 22.55
C LEU A 169 -1.21 3.04 22.10
N GLU A 170 -1.16 1.93 22.84
CA GLU A 170 -2.11 0.83 22.69
C GLU A 170 -3.07 0.77 23.87
N LEU A 171 -4.37 0.68 23.59
CA LEU A 171 -5.42 0.52 24.60
C LEU A 171 -6.14 -0.83 24.43
N ASP A 172 -6.69 -1.36 25.52
CA ASP A 172 -7.62 -2.49 25.48
C ASP A 172 -9.07 -2.07 25.18
N ASP A 173 -9.99 -3.04 25.19
CA ASP A 173 -11.43 -2.85 24.98
C ASP A 173 -12.12 -1.98 26.05
N LYS A 174 -11.45 -1.72 27.17
CA LYS A 174 -11.91 -0.86 28.28
C LYS A 174 -11.12 0.45 28.33
N ALA A 175 -10.43 0.80 27.25
CA ALA A 175 -9.58 1.98 27.13
C ALA A 175 -8.45 2.04 28.19
N GLN A 176 -8.01 0.90 28.72
CA GLN A 176 -6.83 0.84 29.59
C GLN A 176 -5.56 0.74 28.77
N THR A 177 -4.52 1.47 29.18
CA THR A 177 -3.21 1.44 28.53
C THR A 177 -2.55 0.06 28.63
N LEU A 178 -2.29 -0.55 27.47
CA LEU A 178 -1.49 -1.75 27.30
C LEU A 178 -0.02 -1.40 27.12
N SER A 179 0.29 -0.49 26.21
CA SER A 179 1.64 -0.03 25.93
C SER A 179 1.67 1.46 25.53
N TYR A 180 2.76 2.14 25.86
CA TYR A 180 3.09 3.49 25.42
C TYR A 180 4.50 3.45 24.84
N GLU A 181 4.70 4.04 23.68
CA GLU A 181 6.01 4.11 23.01
C GLU A 181 6.25 5.49 22.42
N HIS A 182 7.47 5.99 22.59
CA HIS A 182 7.94 7.22 21.97
C HIS A 182 9.22 6.94 21.18
N TYR A 183 9.36 7.59 20.03
CA TYR A 183 10.41 7.32 19.06
C TYR A 183 11.39 8.49 18.93
N TYR A 184 12.67 8.17 18.71
CA TYR A 184 13.62 9.09 18.12
C TYR A 184 13.23 9.40 16.67
N PRO A 185 13.73 10.50 16.08
CA PRO A 185 13.34 10.93 14.73
C PRO A 185 13.42 9.86 13.65
N TYR A 186 14.37 8.93 13.72
CA TYR A 186 14.56 7.87 12.71
C TYR A 186 13.95 6.50 13.10
N GLY A 187 13.08 6.47 14.11
CA GLY A 187 12.32 5.28 14.50
C GLY A 187 12.93 4.40 15.58
N GLY A 188 14.10 4.78 16.13
CA GLY A 188 14.62 4.15 17.33
C GLY A 188 13.67 4.38 18.52
N THR A 189 13.49 3.40 19.40
CA THR A 189 12.63 3.55 20.58
C THR A 189 13.33 4.41 21.63
N ALA A 190 12.79 5.59 21.93
CA ALA A 190 13.28 6.47 23.00
C ALA A 190 12.70 6.07 24.37
N ILE A 191 11.40 5.75 24.40
CA ILE A 191 10.70 5.30 25.61
C ILE A 191 9.76 4.17 25.21
N ILE A 192 9.71 3.12 26.02
CA ILE A 192 8.64 2.12 25.97
C ILE A 192 8.20 1.76 27.39
N ALA A 193 6.89 1.75 27.63
CA ALA A 193 6.32 1.52 28.95
C ALA A 193 4.97 0.79 28.85
N GLY A 194 4.60 0.10 29.92
CA GLY A 194 3.30 -0.54 30.07
C GLY A 194 3.22 -1.25 31.41
N LYS A 195 1.99 -1.56 31.87
CA LYS A 195 1.77 -2.21 33.17
C LYS A 195 2.27 -3.66 33.18
N ASP A 196 2.23 -4.32 32.03
CA ASP A 196 2.63 -5.71 31.85
C ASP A 196 3.67 -5.82 30.72
N LYS A 197 4.85 -6.32 31.06
CA LYS A 197 5.96 -6.50 30.11
C LYS A 197 5.60 -7.44 28.97
N THR A 198 4.82 -8.49 29.21
CA THR A 198 4.40 -9.45 28.19
C THR A 198 3.47 -8.79 27.18
N GLN A 199 2.57 -7.93 27.67
CA GLN A 199 1.64 -7.14 26.84
C GLN A 199 2.36 -6.12 25.96
N VAL A 200 3.42 -5.49 26.50
CA VAL A 200 4.28 -4.57 25.75
C VAL A 200 5.08 -5.31 24.67
N GLN A 201 5.61 -6.50 24.97
CA GLN A 201 6.42 -7.30 24.03
C GLN A 201 5.61 -7.84 22.84
N GLN A 202 4.29 -7.93 22.96
CA GLN A 202 3.43 -8.32 21.85
C GLN A 202 3.27 -7.23 20.77
N LYS A 203 3.73 -6.00 21.01
CA LYS A 203 3.66 -4.90 20.04
C LYS A 203 4.69 -5.07 18.91
N ARG A 204 4.18 -5.26 17.69
CA ARG A 204 4.97 -5.52 16.48
C ARG A 204 5.04 -4.33 15.52
N TYR A 205 3.90 -3.68 15.28
CA TYR A 205 3.78 -2.51 14.42
C TYR A 205 4.04 -1.24 15.26
N ARG A 206 5.05 -0.48 14.87
CA ARG A 206 5.67 0.55 15.72
C ARG A 206 5.81 1.88 14.99
N TYR A 207 6.99 2.16 14.48
CA TYR A 207 7.32 3.41 13.81
C TYR A 207 6.73 3.43 12.40
N THR A 208 6.02 4.51 12.05
CA THR A 208 5.33 4.71 10.76
C THR A 208 4.51 3.51 10.29
N ASP A 209 3.80 2.87 11.23
CA ASP A 209 3.03 1.63 11.06
C ASP A 209 3.79 0.43 10.44
N LYS A 210 5.11 0.37 10.63
CA LYS A 210 5.93 -0.75 10.15
C LYS A 210 6.24 -1.75 11.24
N GLU A 211 6.27 -3.02 10.84
CA GLU A 211 6.68 -4.11 11.71
C GLU A 211 8.18 -3.98 12.01
N ARG A 212 8.53 -4.05 13.30
CA ARG A 212 9.91 -4.15 13.75
C ARG A 212 10.22 -5.60 14.13
N ASP A 213 11.20 -6.19 13.46
CA ASP A 213 11.61 -7.57 13.70
C ASP A 213 12.41 -7.67 15.01
N ASP A 214 11.90 -8.40 15.99
CA ASP A 214 12.55 -8.50 17.32
C ASP A 214 13.95 -9.13 17.27
N SER A 215 14.25 -9.98 16.28
CA SER A 215 15.55 -10.65 16.16
C SER A 215 16.65 -9.74 15.63
N SER A 216 16.30 -8.77 14.78
CA SER A 216 17.25 -7.92 14.06
C SER A 216 17.18 -6.46 14.50
N GLY A 217 16.04 -6.02 15.02
CA GLY A 217 15.70 -4.62 15.27
C GLY A 217 15.30 -3.84 14.02
N LEU A 218 15.44 -4.42 12.82
CA LEU A 218 15.11 -3.78 11.55
C LEU A 218 13.60 -3.58 11.41
N CYS A 219 13.21 -2.50 10.74
CA CYS A 219 11.82 -2.26 10.38
C CYS A 219 11.58 -2.69 8.92
N TYR A 220 10.56 -3.50 8.68
CA TYR A 220 10.20 -4.00 7.35
C TYR A 220 9.21 -3.05 6.66
N TYR A 221 9.54 -2.56 5.47
CA TYR A 221 8.75 -1.58 4.73
C TYR A 221 8.12 -2.12 3.45
N GLY A 222 8.15 -3.43 3.20
CA GLY A 222 7.73 -4.01 1.93
C GLY A 222 8.94 -4.30 1.05
N ALA A 223 9.48 -3.27 0.41
CA ALA A 223 10.62 -3.43 -0.49
C ALA A 223 12.00 -3.45 0.19
N ARG A 224 12.13 -2.72 1.31
CA ARG A 224 13.41 -2.53 2.00
C ARG A 224 13.26 -2.68 3.51
N TYR A 225 14.41 -2.81 4.17
CA TYR A 225 14.53 -2.81 5.63
C TYR A 225 15.26 -1.55 6.10
N LEU A 226 14.62 -0.80 6.98
CA LEU A 226 15.22 0.35 7.65
C LEU A 226 15.96 -0.14 8.89
N ALA A 227 17.19 0.34 9.10
CA ALA A 227 17.90 0.21 10.37
C ALA A 227 17.78 1.53 11.15
N PRO A 228 16.88 1.65 12.14
CA PRO A 228 16.63 2.93 12.81
C PRO A 228 17.87 3.51 13.51
N TRP A 229 18.76 2.67 14.02
CA TRP A 229 20.01 3.11 14.66
C TRP A 229 21.06 3.58 13.66
N LEU A 230 21.01 3.11 12.41
CA LEU A 230 21.85 3.62 11.33
C LEU A 230 21.22 4.83 10.61
N THR A 231 19.94 5.12 10.88
CA THR A 231 19.15 6.19 10.23
C THR A 231 18.97 6.03 8.71
N ARG A 232 19.17 4.82 8.19
CA ARG A 232 19.23 4.54 6.74
C ARG A 232 18.74 3.16 6.38
N TRP A 233 18.41 2.99 5.09
CA TRP A 233 18.15 1.69 4.50
C TRP A 233 19.42 0.82 4.50
N ILE A 234 19.24 -0.49 4.65
CA ILE A 234 20.36 -1.45 4.62
C ILE A 234 20.64 -2.02 3.22
N SER A 235 19.79 -1.70 2.25
CA SER A 235 19.92 -2.03 0.82
C SER A 235 19.61 -0.79 -0.02
N PRO A 236 20.18 -0.67 -1.23
CA PRO A 236 19.89 0.45 -2.11
C PRO A 236 18.44 0.38 -2.60
N ASP A 237 17.86 1.53 -2.93
CA ASP A 237 16.58 1.62 -3.60
C ASP A 237 16.57 0.86 -4.93
N SER A 238 15.73 -0.17 -5.06
CA SER A 238 15.58 -0.92 -6.31
C SER A 238 14.81 -0.14 -7.38
N ALA A 239 14.05 0.90 -7.00
CA ALA A 239 13.46 1.83 -7.95
C ALA A 239 14.52 2.77 -8.57
N GLY A 240 15.73 2.79 -8.03
CA GLY A 240 16.82 3.66 -8.47
C GLY A 240 16.70 5.07 -7.91
N ALA A 241 17.26 6.06 -8.61
CA ALA A 241 17.34 7.44 -8.14
C ALA A 241 16.03 8.24 -8.29
N VAL A 242 14.91 7.68 -7.78
CA VAL A 242 13.57 8.31 -7.82
C VAL A 242 13.48 9.46 -6.81
N ASP A 243 14.00 9.24 -5.60
CA ASP A 243 13.90 10.22 -4.51
C ASP A 243 15.16 11.09 -4.31
N ASN A 244 16.34 10.56 -4.66
CA ASN A 244 17.64 11.25 -4.72
C ASN A 244 18.71 10.29 -5.30
N LEU A 245 19.92 10.81 -5.57
CA LEU A 245 21.10 10.01 -5.92
C LEU A 245 21.62 9.15 -4.74
N ASN A 246 21.23 9.47 -3.51
CA ASN A 246 21.53 8.64 -2.35
C ASN A 246 20.46 7.55 -2.16
N LEU A 247 20.75 6.36 -2.65
CA LEU A 247 19.84 5.20 -2.62
C LEU A 247 19.64 4.59 -1.22
N TYR A 248 20.38 5.05 -0.20
CA TYR A 248 20.28 4.57 1.18
C TYR A 248 19.60 5.57 2.12
N ALA A 249 19.41 6.81 1.68
CA ALA A 249 18.84 7.86 2.52
C ALA A 249 17.37 7.56 2.85
N TYR A 250 17.02 7.62 4.13
CA TYR A 250 15.63 7.51 4.56
C TYR A 250 14.95 8.88 4.43
N VAL A 251 13.88 8.94 3.62
CA VAL A 251 12.96 10.08 3.45
C VAL A 251 13.63 11.45 3.30
N GLY A 252 14.76 11.50 2.60
CA GLY A 252 15.52 12.73 2.35
C GLY A 252 16.06 13.39 3.63
N ASN A 253 16.38 12.59 4.65
CA ASN A 253 16.89 13.04 5.95
C ASN A 253 15.95 13.98 6.73
N ASN A 254 14.64 13.92 6.46
CA ASN A 254 13.64 14.68 7.22
C ASN A 254 12.50 13.77 7.71
N PRO A 255 12.80 12.84 8.63
CA PRO A 255 11.83 11.85 9.10
C PRO A 255 10.81 12.44 10.10
N LEU A 256 10.96 13.70 10.49
CA LEU A 256 9.95 14.42 11.27
C LEU A 256 8.78 14.92 10.43
N LYS A 257 9.00 15.06 9.12
CA LYS A 257 8.02 15.55 8.15
C LYS A 257 7.50 14.45 7.23
N TYR A 258 8.37 13.52 6.84
CA TYR A 258 8.06 12.52 5.83
C TYR A 258 8.16 11.10 6.37
N ARG A 259 7.43 10.18 5.74
CA ARG A 259 7.54 8.74 5.92
C ARG A 259 7.64 8.03 4.56
N ASP A 260 7.93 6.75 4.60
CA ASP A 260 7.95 5.88 3.43
C ASP A 260 6.99 4.71 3.69
N PRO A 261 5.89 4.53 2.95
CA PRO A 261 4.98 3.41 3.13
C PRO A 261 5.47 2.09 2.54
N THR A 262 6.21 2.15 1.43
CA THR A 262 6.49 0.98 0.56
C THR A 262 7.97 0.60 0.53
N GLY A 263 8.82 1.45 1.13
CA GLY A 263 10.25 1.37 0.97
C GLY A 263 10.73 1.91 -0.36
N HIS A 264 9.97 2.75 -1.07
CA HIS A 264 10.37 3.35 -2.36
C HIS A 264 10.06 4.84 -2.50
N VAL A 265 9.29 5.41 -1.58
CA VAL A 265 8.69 6.73 -1.78
C VAL A 265 8.80 7.58 -0.53
N LYS A 266 8.98 8.88 -0.73
CA LYS A 266 8.98 9.88 0.33
C LYS A 266 7.68 10.67 0.28
N GLU A 267 6.86 10.51 1.33
CA GLU A 267 5.53 11.11 1.41
C GLU A 267 5.32 11.86 2.72
N THR A 268 4.47 12.88 2.71
CA THR A 268 3.91 13.49 3.92
C THR A 268 2.73 12.68 4.41
N PRO A 269 2.49 12.56 5.73
CA PRO A 269 1.37 11.80 6.26
C PRO A 269 -0.01 12.26 5.76
N GLU A 270 -0.17 13.53 5.39
CA GLU A 270 -1.40 14.03 4.78
C GLU A 270 -1.69 13.44 3.38
N GLN A 271 -0.65 12.95 2.68
CA GLN A 271 -0.80 12.25 1.41
C GLN A 271 -1.40 10.84 1.62
N GLU A 272 -1.22 10.24 2.79
CA GLU A 272 -1.83 8.97 3.15
C GLU A 272 -3.13 9.10 3.98
N ALA A 273 -3.47 10.23 4.59
CA ALA A 273 -4.83 10.40 5.11
C ALA A 273 -5.91 10.35 3.98
N MET A 274 -5.46 10.42 2.73
CA MET A 274 -6.22 10.11 1.51
C MET A 274 -6.21 8.62 1.10
N GLU A 275 -5.29 7.79 1.64
CA GLU A 275 -5.09 6.37 1.32
C GLU A 275 -5.29 5.38 2.49
N GLU A 276 -5.13 5.76 3.77
CA GLU A 276 -5.35 4.92 4.98
C GLU A 276 -6.84 4.65 5.31
N GLY A 277 -7.71 4.82 4.33
CA GLY A 277 -8.98 4.08 4.25
C GLY A 277 -8.82 2.67 3.65
N ALA A 278 -7.64 2.34 3.12
CA ALA A 278 -7.36 1.11 2.38
C ALA A 278 -6.29 0.26 3.09
N VAL A 279 -6.73 -0.62 4.00
CA VAL A 279 -5.93 -1.81 4.29
C VAL A 279 -6.12 -2.77 3.12
N GLY A 280 -5.13 -2.82 2.23
CA GLY A 280 -4.95 -3.87 1.23
C GLY A 280 -5.39 -3.49 -0.19
N GLY A 281 -4.42 -3.15 -1.03
CA GLY A 281 -4.61 -3.04 -2.47
C GLY A 281 -3.52 -2.18 -3.10
N VAL A 282 -2.77 -2.78 -4.02
CA VAL A 282 -1.73 -2.11 -4.81
C VAL A 282 -2.35 -1.09 -5.76
N SER A 283 -1.55 -0.06 -6.05
CA SER A 283 -1.48 0.79 -7.25
C SER A 283 -2.42 1.99 -7.44
N ASP A 284 -1.72 3.09 -7.76
CA ASP A 284 -2.09 4.17 -8.66
C ASP A 284 -3.04 5.26 -8.16
N ILE A 285 -2.48 6.23 -7.42
CA ILE A 285 -2.93 7.63 -7.54
C ILE A 285 -1.78 8.55 -7.98
N MET A 286 -1.98 9.08 -9.18
CA MET A 286 -1.27 10.21 -9.74
C MET A 286 -1.42 11.47 -8.88
N THR A 287 -0.31 12.09 -8.49
CA THR A 287 -0.24 13.56 -8.42
C THR A 287 0.80 14.03 -9.42
N GLY A 288 0.34 14.42 -10.61
CA GLY A 288 1.21 14.97 -11.65
C GLY A 288 1.91 16.25 -11.16
N LYS A 289 3.23 16.20 -11.05
CA LYS A 289 4.06 17.39 -10.93
C LYS A 289 4.06 18.13 -12.27
N THR A 290 3.30 19.21 -12.35
CA THR A 290 3.62 20.30 -13.28
C THR A 290 4.75 21.14 -12.68
N GLU A 291 5.65 21.61 -13.54
CA GLU A 291 6.83 22.38 -13.20
C GLU A 291 6.51 23.63 -12.36
N ALA A 292 7.48 23.99 -11.51
CA ALA A 292 7.37 24.98 -10.46
C ALA A 292 6.74 26.32 -10.89
N GLY A 293 5.68 26.74 -10.18
CA GLY A 293 5.30 28.15 -10.17
C GLY A 293 3.81 28.51 -10.11
N GLN A 294 2.98 27.80 -9.33
CA GLN A 294 1.81 28.38 -8.64
C GLN A 294 1.20 27.33 -7.73
N ARG A 295 1.13 27.62 -6.42
CA ARG A 295 0.16 26.93 -5.55
C ARG A 295 -1.21 27.21 -6.16
N THR A 296 -1.86 26.21 -6.73
CA THR A 296 -3.32 26.21 -6.82
C THR A 296 -3.81 26.15 -5.40
N THR A 297 -4.03 27.34 -4.84
CA THR A 297 -4.90 27.53 -3.70
C THR A 297 -6.18 26.83 -4.08
N ILE A 298 -6.58 25.80 -3.32
CA ILE A 298 -7.91 25.20 -3.43
C ILE A 298 -8.88 26.37 -3.33
N ASP A 299 -9.54 26.71 -4.43
CA ASP A 299 -10.50 27.77 -4.41
C ASP A 299 -11.70 27.23 -3.64
N LYS A 300 -11.82 27.62 -2.38
CA LYS A 300 -13.02 27.40 -1.58
C LYS A 300 -14.25 28.09 -2.19
N ASN A 301 -14.09 28.78 -3.32
CA ASN A 301 -15.15 29.43 -4.10
C ASN A 301 -15.55 28.68 -5.37
N THR A 302 -15.16 27.42 -5.64
CA THR A 302 -15.83 26.66 -6.71
C THR A 302 -17.32 26.65 -6.40
N PRO A 303 -18.17 27.30 -7.21
CA PRO A 303 -19.57 27.46 -6.85
C PRO A 303 -20.20 26.08 -6.78
N SER A 304 -20.74 25.71 -5.62
CA SER A 304 -21.61 24.53 -5.53
C SER A 304 -22.73 24.73 -6.55
N ILE A 305 -22.89 23.72 -7.40
CA ILE A 305 -23.92 23.72 -8.42
C ILE A 305 -25.24 23.44 -7.71
N ASP A 306 -26.24 24.30 -7.92
CA ASP A 306 -27.52 24.03 -7.27
C ASP A 306 -28.14 22.71 -7.79
N LEU A 307 -29.00 22.10 -6.96
CA LEU A 307 -29.62 20.81 -7.28
C LEU A 307 -30.51 20.84 -8.54
N THR A 308 -30.92 22.01 -9.00
CA THR A 308 -31.71 22.15 -10.25
C THR A 308 -30.80 22.05 -11.45
N GLN A 309 -29.65 22.73 -11.39
CA GLN A 309 -28.64 22.71 -12.43
C GLN A 309 -28.00 21.31 -12.54
N ILE A 310 -27.71 20.64 -11.43
CA ILE A 310 -27.13 19.28 -11.48
C ILE A 310 -28.11 18.26 -12.09
N LYS A 311 -29.41 18.37 -11.82
CA LYS A 311 -30.46 17.55 -12.46
C LYS A 311 -30.53 17.78 -13.96
N LYS A 312 -30.36 19.02 -14.40
CA LYS A 312 -30.31 19.35 -15.83
C LYS A 312 -29.09 18.71 -16.51
N ILE A 313 -27.93 18.75 -15.85
CA ILE A 313 -26.70 18.10 -16.33
C ILE A 313 -26.88 16.57 -16.40
N GLN A 314 -27.46 15.95 -15.37
CA GLN A 314 -27.78 14.52 -15.37
C GLN A 314 -28.64 14.15 -16.60
N GLN A 315 -29.73 14.89 -16.85
CA GLN A 315 -30.60 14.65 -18.00
C GLN A 315 -29.89 14.89 -19.34
N ASP A 316 -29.00 15.87 -19.42
CA ASP A 316 -28.18 16.12 -20.62
C ASP A 316 -27.26 14.93 -20.90
N ILE A 317 -26.50 14.46 -19.91
CA ILE A 317 -25.56 13.32 -20.07
C ILE A 317 -26.32 12.05 -20.47
N LEU A 318 -27.50 11.78 -19.90
CA LEU A 318 -28.36 10.66 -20.31
C LEU A 318 -28.76 10.71 -21.79
N GLN A 319 -28.75 11.89 -22.41
CA GLN A 319 -29.05 12.05 -23.84
C GLN A 319 -27.83 11.95 -24.75
N TRP A 320 -26.61 11.96 -24.22
CA TRP A 320 -25.40 11.91 -25.04
C TRP A 320 -25.29 10.59 -25.80
N ASP A 321 -25.00 10.68 -27.10
CA ASP A 321 -24.78 9.50 -27.94
C ASP A 321 -23.63 8.66 -27.39
N ILE A 322 -22.53 9.29 -26.95
CA ILE A 322 -21.37 8.57 -26.39
C ILE A 322 -21.71 7.79 -25.12
N PHE A 323 -22.58 8.32 -24.25
CA PHE A 323 -23.04 7.62 -23.05
C PHE A 323 -23.88 6.38 -23.43
N LYS A 324 -24.82 6.57 -24.37
CA LYS A 324 -25.67 5.49 -24.89
C LYS A 324 -24.86 4.41 -25.61
N ASP A 325 -23.91 4.82 -26.44
CA ASP A 325 -23.07 3.96 -27.25
C ASP A 325 -22.12 3.12 -26.38
N LEU A 326 -21.45 3.73 -25.39
CA LEU A 326 -20.62 3.00 -24.42
C LEU A 326 -21.44 1.99 -23.62
N GLY A 327 -22.64 2.39 -23.20
CA GLY A 327 -23.60 1.49 -22.57
C GLY A 327 -24.02 0.34 -23.49
N ALA A 328 -24.05 0.51 -24.80
CA ALA A 328 -24.50 -0.52 -25.73
C ALA A 328 -23.40 -1.51 -26.16
N LEU A 329 -22.13 -1.27 -25.81
CA LEU A 329 -21.02 -2.14 -26.18
C LEU A 329 -21.09 -3.52 -25.52
N ASP A 330 -20.62 -4.52 -26.27
CA ASP A 330 -20.38 -5.86 -25.75
C ASP A 330 -19.37 -5.79 -24.58
N SER A 331 -19.66 -6.50 -23.50
CA SER A 331 -18.87 -6.48 -22.27
C SER A 331 -18.85 -7.87 -21.67
N SER A 332 -17.67 -8.36 -21.33
CA SER A 332 -17.53 -9.67 -20.67
C SER A 332 -18.02 -9.66 -19.23
N SER A 333 -18.04 -8.49 -18.58
CA SER A 333 -18.52 -8.34 -17.21
C SER A 333 -20.03 -8.11 -17.10
N ARG A 334 -20.69 -7.60 -18.16
CA ARG A 334 -22.12 -7.18 -18.13
C ARG A 334 -23.10 -8.34 -18.18
N PHE A 335 -22.72 -9.45 -18.80
CA PHE A 335 -23.58 -10.62 -18.97
C PHE A 335 -24.08 -11.24 -17.65
N PHE A 336 -23.37 -11.04 -16.54
CA PHE A 336 -23.78 -11.57 -15.23
C PHE A 336 -24.95 -10.81 -14.59
N GLU A 337 -25.19 -9.54 -14.97
CA GLU A 337 -26.27 -8.71 -14.38
C GLU A 337 -27.57 -8.77 -15.19
N GLU A 338 -27.52 -9.03 -16.50
CA GLU A 338 -28.71 -9.06 -17.38
C GLU A 338 -29.43 -10.43 -17.43
N GLY A 339 -29.13 -11.37 -16.52
CA GLY A 339 -29.95 -12.57 -16.27
C GLY A 339 -29.86 -13.72 -17.29
N GLY A 340 -28.81 -13.78 -18.11
CA GLY A 340 -28.68 -14.79 -19.17
C GLY A 340 -28.11 -16.14 -18.73
N SER A 341 -28.87 -16.98 -18.02
CA SER A 341 -28.50 -18.40 -17.77
C SER A 341 -28.81 -19.33 -18.94
N ALA A 342 -29.11 -18.80 -20.13
CA ALA A 342 -29.44 -19.58 -21.33
C ALA A 342 -28.35 -19.40 -22.40
N TYR A 343 -27.87 -20.54 -22.92
CA TYR A 343 -27.05 -20.63 -24.12
C TYR A 343 -27.75 -19.83 -25.26
N PRO A 344 -27.08 -18.88 -25.93
CA PRO A 344 -25.66 -18.88 -26.32
C PRO A 344 -24.76 -17.83 -25.61
N ALA A 345 -25.06 -17.45 -24.35
CA ALA A 345 -24.34 -16.38 -23.64
C ALA A 345 -22.85 -16.65 -23.31
N GLN A 346 -22.39 -17.92 -23.28
CA GLN A 346 -21.00 -18.26 -22.90
C GLN A 346 -19.98 -17.98 -24.00
N GLU A 347 -20.30 -18.28 -25.27
CA GLU A 347 -19.40 -17.98 -26.39
C GLU A 347 -19.27 -16.47 -26.62
N HIS A 348 -20.38 -15.73 -26.50
CA HIS A 348 -20.37 -14.26 -26.57
C HIS A 348 -19.50 -13.63 -25.46
N THR A 349 -19.59 -14.14 -24.22
CA THR A 349 -18.77 -13.65 -23.10
C THR A 349 -17.28 -13.93 -23.34
N SER A 350 -16.92 -15.13 -23.80
CA SER A 350 -15.53 -15.50 -24.09
C SER A 350 -14.94 -14.65 -25.22
N ILE A 351 -15.70 -14.41 -26.29
CA ILE A 351 -15.27 -13.56 -27.41
C ILE A 351 -15.08 -12.11 -26.94
N ALA A 352 -15.96 -11.61 -26.08
CA ALA A 352 -15.81 -10.28 -25.51
C ALA A 352 -14.56 -10.19 -24.61
N GLU A 353 -14.31 -11.19 -23.77
CA GLU A 353 -13.12 -11.26 -22.91
C GLU A 353 -11.82 -11.25 -23.73
N ASP A 354 -11.74 -12.07 -24.78
CA ASP A 354 -10.58 -12.12 -25.67
C ASP A 354 -10.33 -10.77 -26.35
N LYS A 355 -11.40 -10.13 -26.86
CA LYS A 355 -11.31 -8.80 -27.48
C LYS A 355 -10.89 -7.72 -26.48
N ILE A 356 -11.34 -7.81 -25.23
CA ILE A 356 -10.94 -6.90 -24.14
C ILE A 356 -9.47 -7.09 -23.79
N GLY A 357 -9.00 -8.34 -23.72
CA GLY A 357 -7.59 -8.66 -23.56
C GLY A 357 -6.74 -8.03 -24.67
N MET A 358 -7.12 -8.24 -25.93
CA MET A 358 -6.43 -7.64 -27.08
C MET A 358 -6.48 -6.10 -27.08
N LEU A 359 -7.61 -5.50 -26.68
CA LEU A 359 -7.77 -4.06 -26.53
C LEU A 359 -6.75 -3.51 -25.52
N ARG A 360 -6.65 -4.14 -24.34
CA ARG A 360 -5.73 -3.75 -23.26
C ARG A 360 -4.27 -3.95 -23.65
N ASP A 361 -3.93 -5.05 -24.31
CA ASP A 361 -2.58 -5.28 -24.83
C ASP A 361 -2.17 -4.22 -25.84
N ASN A 362 -3.07 -3.84 -26.74
CA ASN A 362 -2.83 -2.80 -27.74
C ASN A 362 -2.73 -1.40 -27.10
N LYS A 363 -3.53 -1.11 -26.07
CA LYS A 363 -3.40 0.11 -25.26
C LYS A 363 -2.02 0.15 -24.61
N ASN A 364 -1.62 -0.92 -23.94
CA ASN A 364 -0.31 -1.03 -23.29
C ASN A 364 0.85 -0.92 -24.28
N ALA A 365 0.71 -1.46 -25.49
CA ALA A 365 1.71 -1.32 -26.55
C ALA A 365 1.86 0.14 -27.00
N HIS A 366 0.75 0.90 -27.10
CA HIS A 366 0.79 2.31 -27.44
C HIS A 366 1.44 3.15 -26.34
N VAL A 367 1.09 2.92 -25.08
CA VAL A 367 1.73 3.58 -23.93
C VAL A 367 3.24 3.30 -23.93
N LYS A 368 3.64 2.03 -24.09
CA LYS A 368 5.05 1.64 -24.22
C LYS A 368 5.76 2.35 -25.38
N ASN A 369 5.07 2.60 -26.49
CA ASN A 369 5.65 3.33 -27.62
C ASN A 369 5.88 4.81 -27.30
N ILE A 370 4.95 5.45 -26.59
CA ILE A 370 5.13 6.83 -26.11
C ILE A 370 6.32 6.91 -25.16
N MET A 371 6.46 5.93 -24.25
CA MET A 371 7.58 5.85 -23.31
C MET A 371 8.96 5.75 -24.00
N ARG A 372 9.05 5.16 -25.19
CA ARG A 372 10.31 5.08 -25.96
C ARG A 372 10.89 6.44 -26.34
N ASN A 373 10.08 7.50 -26.26
CA ASN A 373 10.51 8.89 -26.48
C ASN A 373 10.95 9.58 -25.17
N ASN A 374 11.41 8.81 -24.17
CA ASN A 374 11.78 9.28 -22.82
C ASN A 374 10.64 9.98 -22.07
N VAL A 375 9.40 9.61 -22.36
CA VAL A 375 8.21 10.07 -21.63
C VAL A 375 7.99 9.13 -20.43
N PRO A 376 7.94 9.64 -19.18
CA PRO A 376 7.61 8.82 -18.00
C PRO A 376 6.30 8.04 -18.20
N LEU A 377 6.17 6.87 -17.58
CA LEU A 377 4.97 6.01 -17.72
C LEU A 377 3.67 6.79 -17.51
N LEU A 378 3.67 7.66 -16.51
CA LEU A 378 2.51 8.46 -16.12
C LEU A 378 2.09 9.47 -17.21
N ASP A 379 3.06 10.18 -17.76
CA ASP A 379 2.85 11.12 -18.85
C ASP A 379 2.50 10.38 -20.14
N ALA A 380 3.02 9.17 -20.34
CA ALA A 380 2.70 8.34 -21.48
C ALA A 380 1.26 7.80 -21.44
N ILE A 381 0.79 7.39 -20.26
CA ILE A 381 -0.62 7.03 -20.03
C ILE A 381 -1.50 8.25 -20.27
N THR A 382 -1.17 9.40 -19.67
CA THR A 382 -1.93 10.63 -19.83
C THR A 382 -2.01 11.07 -21.29
N GLN A 383 -0.89 11.07 -22.01
CA GLN A 383 -0.84 11.38 -23.44
C GLN A 383 -1.68 10.39 -24.27
N PHE A 384 -1.66 9.10 -23.93
CA PHE A 384 -2.50 8.11 -24.59
C PHE A 384 -3.99 8.37 -24.34
N SER A 385 -4.41 8.55 -23.09
CA SER A 385 -5.81 8.77 -22.74
C SER A 385 -6.36 10.06 -23.35
N LEU A 386 -5.54 11.11 -23.46
CA LEU A 386 -5.89 12.37 -24.14
C LEU A 386 -5.89 12.29 -25.67
N SER A 387 -5.27 11.28 -26.28
CA SER A 387 -5.15 11.16 -27.74
C SER A 387 -6.46 10.79 -28.45
N GLY A 388 -7.52 10.43 -27.71
CA GLY A 388 -8.76 9.88 -28.26
C GLY A 388 -8.62 8.47 -28.85
N LYS A 389 -7.42 7.88 -28.80
CA LYS A 389 -7.13 6.58 -29.43
C LYS A 389 -7.84 5.42 -28.76
N LEU A 390 -8.05 5.47 -27.44
CA LEU A 390 -8.84 4.47 -26.72
C LEU A 390 -10.28 4.42 -27.27
N LYS A 391 -10.90 5.59 -27.49
CA LYS A 391 -12.25 5.69 -28.08
C LYS A 391 -12.30 5.07 -29.47
N ASP A 392 -11.30 5.35 -30.31
CA ASP A 392 -11.21 4.73 -31.65
C ASP A 392 -11.05 3.21 -31.57
N MET A 393 -10.19 2.72 -30.68
CA MET A 393 -10.02 1.28 -30.49
C MET A 393 -11.31 0.62 -30.01
N VAL A 394 -12.00 1.22 -29.04
CA VAL A 394 -13.25 0.71 -28.50
C VAL A 394 -14.36 0.71 -29.55
N PHE A 395 -14.59 1.80 -30.28
CA PHE A 395 -15.75 1.89 -31.20
C PHE A 395 -15.49 1.36 -32.61
N LYS A 396 -14.26 1.53 -33.14
CA LYS A 396 -13.96 1.20 -34.53
C LYS A 396 -13.32 -0.18 -34.68
N GLN A 397 -12.47 -0.58 -33.73
CA GLN A 397 -11.67 -1.79 -33.86
C GLN A 397 -12.27 -2.99 -33.10
N TYR A 398 -12.42 -2.88 -31.79
CA TYR A 398 -12.74 -4.02 -30.92
C TYR A 398 -14.24 -4.14 -30.65
N LYS A 399 -14.97 -3.03 -30.58
CA LYS A 399 -16.43 -2.96 -30.32
C LYS A 399 -16.82 -3.62 -29.00
N VAL A 400 -15.94 -3.53 -27.99
CA VAL A 400 -16.14 -4.06 -26.63
C VAL A 400 -15.60 -3.06 -25.60
N ALA A 401 -16.18 -3.04 -24.41
CA ALA A 401 -15.66 -2.29 -23.26
C ALA A 401 -16.20 -2.84 -21.93
N ASN A 402 -15.35 -2.94 -20.90
CA ASN A 402 -15.81 -3.16 -19.53
C ASN A 402 -15.89 -1.82 -18.79
N CYS A 403 -16.29 -1.85 -17.51
CA CYS A 403 -16.53 -0.67 -16.69
C CYS A 403 -15.33 0.28 -16.62
N GLY A 404 -14.10 -0.26 -16.58
CA GLY A 404 -12.87 0.54 -16.63
C GLY A 404 -12.74 1.34 -17.92
N GLU A 405 -12.89 0.69 -19.09
CA GLU A 405 -12.79 1.38 -20.38
C GLU A 405 -13.93 2.40 -20.59
N CYS A 406 -15.16 2.07 -20.16
CA CYS A 406 -16.28 3.01 -20.20
C CYS A 406 -16.01 4.25 -19.34
N SER A 407 -15.46 4.07 -18.14
CA SER A 407 -15.17 5.16 -17.21
C SER A 407 -14.00 6.03 -17.66
N GLU A 408 -12.98 5.43 -18.29
CA GLU A 408 -11.83 6.16 -18.85
C GLU A 408 -12.27 7.07 -20.02
N ILE A 409 -13.10 6.56 -20.93
CA ILE A 409 -13.64 7.36 -22.04
C ILE A 409 -14.57 8.46 -21.50
N MET A 410 -15.44 8.15 -20.55
CA MET A 410 -16.39 9.13 -20.02
C MET A 410 -15.72 10.21 -19.17
N LEU A 411 -14.65 9.89 -18.44
CA LEU A 411 -13.83 10.89 -17.78
C LEU A 411 -13.33 11.95 -18.77
N HIS A 412 -12.87 11.51 -19.94
CA HIS A 412 -12.41 12.41 -21.00
C HIS A 412 -13.55 13.28 -21.54
N GLU A 413 -14.70 12.69 -21.89
CA GLU A 413 -15.85 13.43 -22.45
C GLU A 413 -16.42 14.46 -21.46
N LEU A 414 -16.52 14.09 -20.18
CA LEU A 414 -17.01 14.98 -19.13
C LEU A 414 -16.05 16.16 -18.91
N ASN A 415 -14.74 15.91 -18.85
CA ASN A 415 -13.73 16.97 -18.71
C ASN A 415 -13.69 17.91 -19.93
N GLN A 416 -13.91 17.41 -21.14
CA GLN A 416 -13.99 18.24 -22.36
C GLN A 416 -15.23 19.14 -22.36
N ARG A 417 -16.38 18.61 -21.92
CA ARG A 417 -17.65 19.33 -21.96
C ARG A 417 -17.85 20.29 -20.78
N TYR A 418 -17.30 19.93 -19.62
CA TYR A 418 -17.43 20.64 -18.36
C TYR A 418 -16.05 20.91 -17.74
N PRO A 419 -15.21 21.73 -18.37
CA PRO A 419 -13.82 21.95 -17.95
C PRO A 419 -13.69 22.61 -16.57
N ASP A 420 -14.72 23.34 -16.14
CA ASP A 420 -14.75 24.04 -14.85
C ASP A 420 -15.33 23.18 -13.70
N ILE A 421 -15.74 21.94 -14.00
CA ILE A 421 -16.32 21.03 -13.03
C ILE A 421 -15.35 19.88 -12.79
N VAL A 422 -15.12 19.57 -11.51
CA VAL A 422 -14.28 18.44 -11.13
C VAL A 422 -14.95 17.13 -11.52
N VAL A 423 -14.19 16.30 -12.23
CA VAL A 423 -14.58 14.92 -12.59
C VAL A 423 -13.49 13.97 -12.13
N GLU A 424 -13.88 12.98 -11.35
CA GLU A 424 -13.00 11.94 -10.83
C GLU A 424 -13.46 10.57 -11.36
N MET A 425 -12.52 9.64 -11.52
CA MET A 425 -12.84 8.23 -11.78
C MET A 425 -12.58 7.44 -10.50
N LEU A 426 -13.55 6.65 -10.08
CA LEU A 426 -13.42 5.74 -8.95
C LEU A 426 -13.40 4.30 -9.46
N GLU A 427 -12.33 3.59 -9.14
CA GLU A 427 -12.16 2.18 -9.44
C GLU A 427 -12.22 1.38 -8.14
N THR A 428 -13.06 0.35 -8.13
CA THR A 428 -13.19 -0.63 -7.06
C THR A 428 -12.81 -2.01 -7.61
N PRO A 429 -12.49 -3.00 -6.77
CA PRO A 429 -12.08 -4.33 -7.24
C PRO A 429 -13.12 -5.05 -8.11
N GLN A 430 -14.39 -4.60 -8.10
CA GLN A 430 -15.46 -5.20 -8.91
C GLN A 430 -16.02 -4.26 -9.98
N HIS A 431 -15.78 -2.94 -9.90
CA HIS A 431 -16.45 -1.97 -10.78
C HIS A 431 -15.76 -0.61 -10.85
N SER A 432 -15.95 0.12 -11.95
CA SER A 432 -15.43 1.49 -12.14
C SER A 432 -16.52 2.43 -12.63
N PHE A 433 -16.52 3.68 -12.17
CA PHE A 433 -17.47 4.72 -12.58
C PHE A 433 -16.89 6.14 -12.37
N ASN A 434 -17.60 7.18 -12.81
CA ASN A 434 -17.18 8.57 -12.64
C ASN A 434 -17.97 9.29 -11.54
N LEU A 435 -17.28 10.14 -10.78
CA LEU A 435 -17.87 11.09 -9.83
C LEU A 435 -17.74 12.49 -10.40
N PHE A 436 -18.85 13.21 -10.48
CA PHE A 436 -18.92 14.53 -11.08
C PHE A 436 -19.39 15.55 -10.06
N ASN A 437 -18.68 16.67 -9.96
CA ASN A 437 -18.94 17.76 -9.02
C ASN A 437 -18.88 17.32 -7.54
N ARG A 438 -17.96 16.43 -7.19
CA ARG A 438 -17.73 16.04 -5.79
C ARG A 438 -16.81 17.04 -5.10
N ASP A 439 -17.19 17.46 -3.90
CA ASP A 439 -16.36 18.25 -2.99
C ASP A 439 -15.15 17.40 -2.59
N GLN A 440 -13.99 17.75 -3.13
CA GLN A 440 -12.74 17.03 -2.93
C GLN A 440 -12.25 17.09 -1.48
N SER A 441 -12.81 17.96 -0.62
CA SER A 441 -12.52 17.97 0.81
C SER A 441 -13.24 16.85 1.59
N THR A 442 -14.24 16.21 0.98
CA THR A 442 -14.95 15.06 1.55
C THR A 442 -14.24 13.75 1.22
N PRO A 443 -14.33 12.69 2.05
CA PRO A 443 -13.65 11.42 1.74
C PRO A 443 -14.24 10.71 0.52
N LEU A 444 -13.38 10.26 -0.40
CA LEU A 444 -13.77 9.61 -1.65
C LEU A 444 -14.59 8.33 -1.42
N LEU A 445 -14.27 7.52 -0.40
CA LEU A 445 -14.97 6.26 -0.11
C LEU A 445 -16.12 6.40 0.90
N LYS A 446 -16.63 7.61 1.14
CA LYS A 446 -17.77 7.84 2.06
C LYS A 446 -18.90 8.59 1.32
N PRO A 447 -19.74 7.89 0.54
CA PRO A 447 -20.77 8.50 -0.30
C PRO A 447 -21.80 9.30 0.51
N ASP A 448 -22.03 8.91 1.77
CA ASP A 448 -22.88 9.65 2.70
C ASP A 448 -22.32 11.05 3.01
N LYS A 449 -21.00 11.25 2.88
CA LYS A 449 -20.28 12.49 3.21
C LYS A 449 -20.03 13.43 2.04
N TRP A 450 -20.30 13.03 0.80
CA TRP A 450 -20.15 13.92 -0.36
C TRP A 450 -21.11 15.13 -0.27
N ASN A 451 -21.13 16.01 -1.25
CA ASN A 451 -22.09 17.12 -1.38
C ASN A 451 -23.33 16.68 -2.16
N ALA A 452 -24.49 17.28 -1.89
CA ALA A 452 -25.79 16.85 -2.43
C ALA A 452 -25.87 16.87 -3.96
N ASP A 453 -25.08 17.73 -4.59
CA ASP A 453 -24.92 17.94 -6.02
C ASP A 453 -23.80 17.08 -6.65
N THR A 454 -23.35 16.01 -5.98
CA THR A 454 -22.51 14.99 -6.62
C THR A 454 -23.34 14.08 -7.52
N LEU A 455 -22.88 13.87 -8.76
CA LEU A 455 -23.40 12.82 -9.64
C LEU A 455 -22.47 11.60 -9.65
N VAL A 456 -23.07 10.42 -9.58
CA VAL A 456 -22.41 9.14 -9.87
C VAL A 456 -22.81 8.72 -11.27
N ILE A 457 -21.87 8.72 -12.21
CA ILE A 457 -22.10 8.41 -13.61
C ILE A 457 -21.56 7.01 -13.88
N ASP A 458 -22.47 6.05 -14.01
CA ASP A 458 -22.14 4.67 -14.39
C ASP A 458 -22.61 4.39 -15.81
N THR A 459 -21.72 4.72 -16.73
CA THR A 459 -21.96 4.54 -18.16
C THR A 459 -22.00 3.07 -18.55
N TRP A 460 -21.25 2.22 -17.85
CA TRP A 460 -21.33 0.79 -18.08
C TRP A 460 -22.72 0.28 -17.71
N ASN A 461 -23.32 0.72 -16.61
CA ASN A 461 -24.69 0.34 -16.24
C ASN A 461 -25.79 1.22 -16.87
N LYS A 462 -25.44 2.16 -17.77
CA LYS A 462 -26.36 3.11 -18.42
C LYS A 462 -27.15 3.99 -17.42
N ASN A 463 -26.60 4.24 -16.23
CA ASN A 463 -27.30 4.94 -15.16
C ASN A 463 -26.49 6.12 -14.62
N ILE A 464 -27.20 7.15 -14.14
CA ILE A 464 -26.61 8.29 -13.45
C ILE A 464 -27.43 8.58 -12.21
N TYR A 465 -26.78 8.64 -11.05
CA TYR A 465 -27.42 8.84 -9.76
C TYR A 465 -27.07 10.21 -9.19
N ILE A 466 -28.05 10.86 -8.55
CA ILE A 466 -27.81 12.06 -7.73
C ILE A 466 -27.74 11.62 -6.27
N LYS A 467 -26.82 12.19 -5.50
CA LYS A 467 -26.77 11.97 -4.05
C LYS A 467 -28.09 12.43 -3.39
N GLY A 468 -28.91 11.45 -2.98
CA GLY A 468 -30.24 11.66 -2.40
C GLY A 468 -31.34 10.89 -3.12
N GLU A 469 -31.11 10.48 -4.37
CA GLU A 469 -31.82 9.36 -4.99
C GLU A 469 -31.19 8.06 -4.45
N SER A 470 -31.97 6.99 -4.30
CA SER A 470 -31.46 5.72 -3.77
C SER A 470 -30.36 5.20 -4.70
N ILE A 471 -29.11 5.45 -4.33
CA ILE A 471 -27.97 4.80 -4.94
C ILE A 471 -28.21 3.29 -4.72
N PRO A 472 -28.19 2.45 -5.77
CA PRO A 472 -28.45 1.03 -5.62
C PRO A 472 -27.63 0.43 -4.48
N GLU A 473 -28.23 -0.48 -3.70
CA GLU A 473 -27.54 -1.19 -2.61
C GLU A 473 -26.22 -1.84 -3.09
N TYR A 474 -26.10 -2.13 -4.39
CA TYR A 474 -24.85 -2.52 -5.03
C TYR A 474 -23.69 -1.55 -4.76
N TYR A 475 -23.83 -0.24 -5.02
CA TYR A 475 -22.74 0.72 -4.73
C TYR A 475 -22.55 0.89 -3.23
N HIS A 476 -23.61 0.81 -2.42
CA HIS A 476 -23.45 0.74 -0.99
C HIS A 476 -22.69 -0.53 -0.58
N ALA A 477 -22.91 -1.70 -1.16
CA ALA A 477 -22.13 -2.90 -0.86
C ALA A 477 -20.67 -2.72 -1.30
N HIS A 478 -20.41 -2.25 -2.53
CA HIS A 478 -19.07 -2.05 -3.07
C HIS A 478 -18.27 -0.94 -2.37
N ILE A 479 -18.94 0.07 -1.81
CA ILE A 479 -18.30 1.18 -1.08
C ILE A 479 -18.36 0.98 0.45
N ASN A 480 -19.28 0.16 0.96
CA ASN A 480 -19.55 -0.11 2.38
C ASN A 480 -19.30 -1.60 2.73
N PHE A 481 -18.29 -2.23 2.12
CA PHE A 481 -17.78 -3.50 2.63
C PHE A 481 -17.01 -3.24 3.94
N GLY A 482 -17.76 -3.13 5.03
CA GLY A 482 -17.23 -3.34 6.37
C GLY A 482 -16.64 -4.74 6.49
N GLY A 483 -15.33 -4.86 6.35
CA GLY A 483 -14.51 -5.90 7.00
C GLY A 483 -14.96 -7.36 6.85
N ARG A 484 -15.57 -7.77 5.73
CA ARG A 484 -15.87 -9.18 5.44
C ARG A 484 -15.74 -9.50 3.95
N PHE A 485 -14.65 -10.17 3.59
CA PHE A 485 -14.65 -11.01 2.38
C PHE A 485 -15.32 -12.35 2.71
N LEU A 486 -16.53 -12.54 2.19
CA LEU A 486 -17.21 -13.84 2.21
C LEU A 486 -16.90 -14.60 0.91
N SER A 487 -16.21 -15.73 1.11
CA SER A 487 -16.29 -16.98 0.37
C SER A 487 -15.56 -17.13 -0.98
N MET A 488 -14.29 -17.54 -0.86
CA MET A 488 -13.59 -18.46 -1.76
C MET A 488 -14.33 -19.81 -1.92
N LYS A 489 -15.48 -19.86 -2.58
CA LYS A 489 -16.09 -21.13 -3.05
C LYS A 489 -16.37 -21.20 -4.54
N LYS A 490 -16.21 -20.10 -5.30
CA LYS A 490 -16.35 -20.13 -6.77
C LYS A 490 -15.04 -20.27 -7.56
N TYR A 491 -13.89 -20.15 -6.91
CA TYR A 491 -12.57 -20.37 -7.52
C TYR A 491 -11.99 -21.79 -7.33
N GLN A 492 -12.56 -22.61 -6.44
CA GLN A 492 -12.12 -24.00 -6.24
C GLN A 492 -12.43 -24.95 -7.42
N LYS A 493 -13.25 -24.52 -8.39
CA LYS A 493 -13.63 -25.36 -9.54
C LYS A 493 -12.78 -25.13 -10.80
N LEU A 494 -12.00 -24.05 -10.85
CA LEU A 494 -11.13 -23.71 -11.99
C LEU A 494 -9.65 -24.06 -11.75
N MET A 495 -9.25 -24.41 -10.53
CA MET A 495 -7.89 -24.83 -10.17
C MET A 495 -7.70 -26.36 -10.09
N ASN A 496 -8.74 -27.16 -10.35
CA ASN A 496 -8.68 -28.63 -10.23
C ASN A 496 -8.52 -29.38 -11.56
N THR A 497 -7.93 -28.76 -12.58
CA THR A 497 -7.69 -29.45 -13.86
C THR A 497 -6.36 -29.06 -14.49
N ALA A 498 -5.26 -29.36 -13.80
CA ALA A 498 -3.98 -29.69 -14.44
C ALA A 498 -3.01 -30.36 -13.44
N ILE A 499 -3.05 -31.71 -13.39
CA ILE A 499 -1.91 -32.66 -13.30
C ILE A 499 -0.98 -32.48 -12.07
N PHE A 500 -0.94 -33.39 -11.08
CA PHE A 500 -0.37 -34.75 -11.20
C PHE A 500 -1.17 -35.82 -10.44
N THR A 501 -1.50 -36.88 -11.17
CA THR A 501 -1.94 -38.19 -10.67
C THR A 501 -0.84 -38.87 -9.85
N ALA A 502 -1.14 -39.24 -8.61
CA ALA A 502 -0.39 -40.28 -7.90
C ALA A 502 -0.68 -41.66 -8.54
N PRO A 503 0.32 -42.52 -8.78
CA PRO A 503 0.07 -43.94 -8.96
C PRO A 503 -0.32 -44.55 -7.62
N GLN A 504 -1.38 -45.36 -7.64
CA GLN A 504 -1.80 -46.17 -6.50
C GLN A 504 -0.76 -47.21 -6.11
N LYS A 505 -0.79 -47.53 -4.81
CA LYS A 505 -0.10 -48.60 -4.06
C LYS A 505 0.29 -49.85 -4.87
N LYS A 506 1.48 -50.37 -4.56
CA LYS A 506 1.62 -51.66 -3.89
C LYS A 506 2.63 -51.56 -2.77
#